data_AF-A0A1I8MB14-F1
#
_entry.id   AF-A0A1I8MB14-F1
#
_cell.length_a   1.000
_cell.length_b   1.000
_cell.length_c   1.000
_cell.angle_alpha   90.00
_cell.angle_beta   90.00
_cell.angle_gamma   90.00
#
_symmetry.space_group_name_H-M   'P 1'
#
loop_
_entity.id
_entity.type
_entity.pdbx_description
1 polymer ?
#
loop_
_entity_poly.entity_id
_entity_poly.type
_entity_poly.pdbx_seq_one_letter_code
_entity_poly.pdbx_strand_id
1 'polypeptide(L)'
;MEDIPDDMWSPFKHLYRVIEQTVINPNESAISSLEVCLKRHKQVFVNLLRNPPKNEANRSQLRACATQGVPFSGNSRAFPVSTELIEESIIISDMFDLDEFLALELLCTAQHQMVHYPGLPRGLVAVLLYYDGRKAVANSIRDLFQITSGVSWVPESPKKLVQLVSLFSQNLVEDSNILDRIIDLLNELDIVKEVFIFI
;
A
#
# COMPACT_ATOMS: atom_id res chain seq x y z
N MET A 1 4.69 3.94 -19.59
CA MET A 1 4.18 3.98 -18.21
C MET A 1 3.51 2.65 -18.00
N GLU A 2 4.09 1.76 -17.20
CA GLU A 2 3.37 0.58 -16.75
C GLU A 2 2.13 1.06 -15.99
N ASP A 3 0.97 0.55 -16.38
CA ASP A 3 -0.27 0.78 -15.66
C ASP A 3 -0.15 -0.01 -14.36
N ILE A 4 0.26 0.67 -13.29
CA ILE A 4 0.42 0.04 -11.98
C ILE A 4 -0.99 -0.37 -11.54
N PRO A 5 -1.23 -1.65 -11.24
CA PRO A 5 -2.52 -2.10 -10.72
C PRO A 5 -2.94 -1.20 -9.56
N ASP A 6 -4.18 -0.71 -9.60
CA ASP A 6 -4.74 0.08 -8.50
C ASP A 6 -5.12 -0.88 -7.36
N ASP A 7 -4.11 -1.51 -6.77
CA ASP A 7 -4.24 -2.45 -5.66
C ASP A 7 -3.50 -1.92 -4.41
N MET A 8 -3.62 -2.62 -3.29
CA MET A 8 -3.00 -2.21 -2.01
C MET A 8 -1.51 -2.54 -1.87
N TRP A 9 -0.88 -3.22 -2.83
CA TRP A 9 0.50 -3.72 -2.65
C TRP A 9 1.45 -3.16 -3.71
N SER A 10 1.09 -3.28 -4.98
CA SER A 10 1.90 -2.90 -6.14
C SER A 10 2.28 -1.41 -6.11
N PRO A 11 1.37 -0.44 -5.85
CA PRO A 11 1.73 0.97 -5.73
C PRO A 11 2.68 1.25 -4.57
N PHE A 12 2.49 0.59 -3.42
CA PHE A 12 3.33 0.80 -2.24
C PHE A 12 4.74 0.24 -2.44
N LYS A 13 4.87 -0.93 -3.07
CA LYS A 13 6.18 -1.49 -3.44
C LYS A 13 6.88 -0.66 -4.50
N HIS A 14 6.14 -0.17 -5.49
CA HIS A 14 6.71 0.71 -6.51
C HIS A 14 7.23 2.01 -5.87
N LEU A 15 6.44 2.67 -5.02
CA LEU A 15 6.86 3.87 -4.28
C LEU A 15 8.14 3.64 -3.50
N TYR A 16 8.18 2.59 -2.68
CA TYR A 16 9.35 2.27 -1.87
C TYR A 16 10.58 1.98 -2.73
N ARG A 17 10.41 1.23 -3.82
CA ARG A 17 11.49 0.93 -4.78
C ARG A 17 12.05 2.20 -5.43
N VAL A 18 11.21 3.15 -5.82
CA VAL A 18 11.66 4.43 -6.39
C VAL A 18 12.48 5.22 -5.37
N ILE A 19 12.06 5.23 -4.10
CA ILE A 19 12.82 5.85 -3.01
C ILE A 19 14.18 5.17 -2.85
N GLU A 20 14.22 3.85 -2.66
CA GLU A 20 15.47 3.10 -2.48
C GLU A 20 16.44 3.31 -3.66
N GLN A 21 15.95 3.21 -4.90
CA GLN A 21 16.78 3.42 -6.09
C GLN A 21 17.34 4.85 -6.18
N THR A 22 16.54 5.84 -5.79
CA THR A 22 16.97 7.25 -5.80
C THR A 22 18.00 7.52 -4.70
N VAL A 23 17.88 6.85 -3.55
CA VAL A 23 18.85 6.95 -2.46
C VAL A 23 20.17 6.29 -2.81
N ILE A 24 20.14 5.10 -3.43
CA ILE A 24 21.33 4.33 -3.80
C ILE A 24 22.10 4.99 -4.95
N ASN A 25 21.41 5.50 -5.96
CA ASN A 25 22.04 6.11 -7.14
C ASN A 25 21.33 7.40 -7.56
N PRO A 26 21.57 8.51 -6.83
CA PRO A 26 20.87 9.76 -7.06
C PRO A 26 21.36 10.43 -8.34
N ASN A 27 20.50 10.46 -9.35
CA ASN A 27 20.70 11.20 -10.60
C ASN A 27 19.48 12.09 -10.91
N GLU A 28 19.61 13.02 -11.86
CA GLU A 28 18.54 14.00 -12.13
C GLU A 28 17.23 13.36 -12.61
N SER A 29 17.31 12.26 -13.37
CA SER A 29 16.13 11.51 -13.81
C SER A 29 15.44 10.81 -12.64
N ALA A 30 16.21 10.16 -11.76
CA ALA A 30 15.70 9.50 -10.56
C ALA A 30 15.04 10.50 -9.60
N ILE A 31 15.67 11.65 -9.35
CA ILE A 31 15.11 12.69 -8.49
C ILE A 31 13.80 13.25 -9.07
N SER A 32 13.75 13.48 -10.39
CA SER A 32 12.52 13.94 -11.05
C SER A 32 11.40 12.88 -10.98
N SER A 33 11.76 11.60 -11.16
CA SER A 33 10.82 10.48 -11.03
C SER A 33 10.27 10.36 -9.60
N LEU A 34 11.14 10.50 -8.60
CA LEU A 34 10.77 10.53 -7.19
C LEU A 34 9.79 11.67 -6.89
N GLU A 35 10.02 12.88 -7.42
CA GLU A 35 9.12 14.02 -7.23
C GLU A 35 7.69 13.71 -7.70
N VAL A 36 7.57 13.16 -8.90
CA VAL A 36 6.29 12.78 -9.49
C VAL A 36 5.64 11.65 -8.68
N CYS A 37 6.44 10.67 -8.25
CA CYS A 37 5.97 9.54 -7.46
C CYS A 37 5.43 9.99 -6.09
N LEU A 38 6.13 10.88 -5.39
CA LEU A 38 5.71 11.42 -4.09
C LEU A 38 4.43 12.26 -4.21
N LYS A 39 4.32 13.07 -5.27
CA LYS A 39 3.09 13.83 -5.54
C LYS A 39 1.89 12.91 -5.77
N ARG A 40 2.07 11.83 -6.56
CA ARG A 40 1.02 10.84 -6.83
C ARG A 40 0.57 10.11 -5.56
N HIS A 41 1.51 9.74 -4.69
CA HIS A 41 1.22 8.94 -3.49
C HIS A 41 1.07 9.78 -2.21
N LYS A 42 0.94 11.12 -2.30
CA LYS A 42 0.82 11.99 -1.11
C LYS A 42 -0.29 11.52 -0.17
N GLN A 43 -1.44 11.09 -0.71
CA GLN A 43 -2.59 10.64 0.07
C GLN A 43 -2.31 9.37 0.90
N VAL A 44 -1.39 8.51 0.47
CA VAL A 44 -0.97 7.32 1.22
C VAL A 44 -0.31 7.71 2.54
N PHE A 45 0.50 8.76 2.52
CA PHE A 45 1.14 9.29 3.72
C PHE A 45 0.16 10.08 4.58
N VAL A 46 -0.73 10.87 3.96
CA VAL A 46 -1.78 11.58 4.71
C VAL A 46 -2.63 10.58 5.46
N ASN A 47 -3.16 9.55 4.80
CA ASN A 47 -3.99 8.52 5.44
C ASN A 47 -3.18 7.33 5.96
N LEU A 48 -2.04 7.62 6.61
CA LEU A 48 -1.04 6.62 7.00
C LEU A 48 -1.66 5.32 7.53
N LEU A 49 -1.48 4.23 6.78
CA LEU A 49 -1.89 2.86 7.11
C LEU A 49 -3.37 2.69 7.51
N ARG A 50 -4.23 3.65 7.20
CA ARG A 50 -5.68 3.52 7.42
C ARG A 50 -6.31 2.76 6.27
N ASN A 51 -7.07 1.72 6.61
CA ASN A 51 -7.85 0.99 5.63
C ASN A 51 -9.11 1.78 5.27
N PRO A 52 -9.51 1.80 3.99
CA PRO A 52 -10.88 2.13 3.62
C PRO A 52 -11.82 1.11 4.29
N PRO A 53 -12.80 1.57 5.08
CA PRO A 53 -13.63 0.68 5.89
C PRO A 53 -14.60 -0.13 5.03
N LYS A 54 -15.11 -1.22 5.61
CA LYS A 54 -16.14 -2.07 4.99
C LYS A 54 -17.39 -1.30 4.62
N ASN A 55 -18.05 -1.72 3.53
CA ASN A 55 -19.28 -1.12 3.08
C ASN A 55 -20.30 -2.18 2.67
N GLU A 56 -21.44 -2.23 3.37
CA GLU A 56 -22.50 -3.22 3.13
C GLU A 56 -23.05 -3.16 1.69
N ALA A 57 -23.04 -1.97 1.06
CA ALA A 57 -23.40 -1.82 -0.34
C ALA A 57 -22.38 -2.53 -1.26
N ASN A 58 -21.09 -2.38 -0.98
CA ASN A 58 -20.01 -3.03 -1.73
C ASN A 58 -20.04 -4.55 -1.52
N ARG A 59 -20.28 -5.00 -0.29
CA ARG A 59 -20.48 -6.42 0.05
C ARG A 59 -21.64 -7.05 -0.73
N SER A 60 -22.76 -6.35 -0.79
CA SER A 60 -23.94 -6.79 -1.55
C SER A 60 -23.68 -6.82 -3.06
N GLN A 61 -23.00 -5.80 -3.58
CA GLN A 61 -22.61 -5.74 -5.00
C GLN A 61 -21.64 -6.86 -5.36
N LEU A 62 -20.63 -7.11 -4.53
CA LEU A 62 -19.65 -8.16 -4.75
C LEU A 62 -20.32 -9.54 -4.79
N ARG A 63 -21.26 -9.81 -3.88
CA ARG A 63 -22.07 -11.05 -3.93
C ARG A 63 -22.94 -11.13 -5.18
N ALA A 64 -23.52 -10.01 -5.63
CA ALA A 64 -24.28 -9.97 -6.87
C ALA A 64 -23.40 -10.21 -8.11
N CYS A 65 -22.12 -9.85 -8.06
CA CYS A 65 -21.15 -10.11 -9.12
C CYS A 65 -20.84 -11.60 -9.30
N ALA A 66 -21.11 -12.47 -8.31
CA ALA A 66 -21.09 -13.92 -8.49
C ALA A 66 -22.06 -14.38 -9.59
N THR A 67 -23.17 -13.65 -9.75
CA THR A 67 -24.25 -13.97 -10.70
C THR A 67 -24.20 -13.12 -11.97
N GLN A 68 -23.65 -11.89 -11.89
CA GLN A 68 -23.72 -10.89 -12.97
C GLN A 68 -22.34 -10.45 -13.54
N GLY A 69 -21.22 -10.83 -12.91
CA GLY A 69 -19.87 -10.38 -13.24
C GLY A 69 -19.55 -8.97 -12.71
N VAL A 70 -18.27 -8.69 -12.39
CA VAL A 70 -17.83 -7.40 -11.84
C VAL A 70 -17.57 -6.39 -12.98
N PRO A 71 -18.15 -5.17 -12.96
CA PRO A 71 -17.71 -4.10 -13.83
C PRO A 71 -16.42 -3.47 -13.26
N PHE A 72 -15.27 -3.84 -13.81
CA PHE A 72 -14.00 -3.15 -13.51
C PHE A 72 -13.90 -1.85 -14.31
N SER A 73 -13.43 -0.77 -13.68
CA SER A 73 -13.32 0.54 -14.33
C SER A 73 -12.32 0.47 -15.49
N GLY A 74 -12.81 0.55 -16.74
CA GLY A 74 -11.99 0.71 -17.94
C GLY A 74 -11.97 -0.45 -18.96
N ASN A 75 -12.56 -1.62 -18.68
CA ASN A 75 -12.61 -2.73 -19.64
C ASN A 75 -13.99 -3.41 -19.69
N SER A 76 -14.63 -3.42 -20.87
CA SER A 76 -15.96 -4.03 -21.15
C SER A 76 -16.00 -5.57 -21.10
N ARG A 77 -15.09 -6.22 -20.37
CA ARG A 77 -15.09 -7.67 -20.17
C ARG A 77 -15.20 -7.95 -18.68
N ALA A 78 -16.42 -8.27 -18.24
CA ALA A 78 -16.66 -8.83 -16.92
C ALA A 78 -15.89 -10.15 -16.82
N PHE A 79 -14.86 -10.19 -15.98
CA PHE A 79 -14.22 -11.44 -15.63
C PHE A 79 -15.17 -12.22 -14.70
N PRO A 80 -15.49 -13.48 -14.99
CA PRO A 80 -16.23 -14.31 -14.06
C PRO A 80 -15.35 -14.51 -12.83
N VAL A 81 -15.74 -13.88 -11.72
CA VAL A 81 -15.12 -14.10 -10.41
C VAL A 81 -15.74 -15.38 -9.84
N SER A 82 -14.89 -16.33 -9.41
CA SER A 82 -15.39 -17.56 -8.79
C SER A 82 -16.04 -17.25 -7.44
N THR A 83 -17.05 -18.05 -7.06
CA THR A 83 -17.71 -17.94 -5.75
C THR A 83 -16.69 -18.10 -4.61
N GLU A 84 -15.70 -18.97 -4.78
CA GLU A 84 -14.58 -19.15 -3.83
C GLU A 84 -13.79 -17.85 -3.60
N LEU A 85 -13.52 -17.08 -4.67
CA LEU A 85 -12.75 -15.83 -4.53
C LEU A 85 -13.55 -14.74 -3.80
N ILE A 86 -14.88 -14.72 -3.99
CA ILE A 86 -15.78 -13.79 -3.29
C ILE A 86 -15.88 -14.14 -1.80
N GLU A 87 -15.96 -15.43 -1.48
CA GLU A 87 -15.98 -15.88 -0.08
C GLU A 87 -14.64 -15.56 0.61
N GLU A 88 -13.52 -15.82 -0.05
CA GLU A 88 -12.20 -15.44 0.47
C GLU A 88 -12.04 -13.93 0.64
N SER A 89 -12.53 -13.11 -0.30
CA SER A 89 -12.42 -11.64 -0.18
C SER A 89 -13.25 -11.11 0.98
N ILE A 90 -14.41 -11.72 1.25
CA ILE A 90 -15.21 -11.40 2.44
C ILE A 90 -14.44 -11.76 3.73
N ILE A 91 -13.76 -12.90 3.78
CA ILE A 91 -12.96 -13.30 4.94
C ILE A 91 -11.82 -12.29 5.17
N ILE A 92 -11.08 -11.92 4.12
CA ILE A 92 -9.99 -10.94 4.19
C ILE A 92 -10.50 -9.55 4.60
N SER A 93 -11.62 -9.13 4.02
CA SER A 93 -12.32 -7.90 4.39
C SER A 93 -12.69 -7.91 5.87
N ASP A 94 -13.22 -9.03 6.37
CA ASP A 94 -13.60 -9.16 7.78
C ASP A 94 -12.41 -9.18 8.73
N MET A 95 -11.30 -9.83 8.35
CA MET A 95 -10.05 -9.85 9.12
C MET A 95 -9.43 -8.47 9.30
N PHE A 96 -9.40 -7.64 8.24
CA PHE A 96 -8.66 -6.37 8.25
C PHE A 96 -9.52 -5.11 8.32
N ASP A 97 -10.84 -5.25 8.45
CA ASP A 97 -11.80 -4.16 8.30
C ASP A 97 -11.52 -3.33 7.04
N LEU A 98 -11.42 -4.06 5.92
CA LEU A 98 -11.03 -3.53 4.62
C LEU A 98 -12.21 -3.60 3.64
N ASP A 99 -12.34 -2.59 2.79
CA ASP A 99 -13.28 -2.60 1.66
C ASP A 99 -13.22 -3.91 0.85
N GLU A 100 -14.39 -4.45 0.52
CA GLU A 100 -14.54 -5.74 -0.13
C GLU A 100 -13.90 -5.81 -1.54
N PHE A 101 -13.89 -4.70 -2.30
CA PHE A 101 -13.25 -4.66 -3.62
C PHE A 101 -11.73 -4.60 -3.51
N LEU A 102 -11.20 -3.85 -2.55
CA LEU A 102 -9.76 -3.84 -2.27
C LEU A 102 -9.28 -5.21 -1.77
N ALA A 103 -10.08 -5.91 -0.96
CA ALA A 103 -9.79 -7.28 -0.54
C ALA A 103 -9.79 -8.25 -1.74
N LEU A 104 -10.72 -8.08 -2.68
CA LEU A 104 -10.76 -8.86 -3.92
C LEU A 104 -9.54 -8.61 -4.80
N GLU A 105 -9.17 -7.35 -5.02
CA GLU A 105 -7.99 -6.97 -5.81
C GLU A 105 -6.70 -7.51 -5.18
N LEU A 106 -6.57 -7.42 -3.85
CA LEU A 106 -5.46 -8.01 -3.12
C LEU A 106 -5.36 -9.53 -3.35
N LEU A 107 -6.48 -10.25 -3.34
CA LEU A 107 -6.51 -11.69 -3.63
C LEU A 107 -6.17 -12.00 -5.09
N CYS A 108 -6.61 -11.17 -6.04
CA CYS A 108 -6.20 -11.26 -7.43
C CYS A 108 -4.68 -11.09 -7.55
N THR A 109 -4.10 -10.07 -6.90
CA THR A 109 -2.64 -9.87 -6.88
C THR A 109 -1.93 -11.03 -6.19
N ALA A 110 -2.48 -11.56 -5.10
CA ALA A 110 -1.95 -12.75 -4.43
C ALA A 110 -1.92 -13.95 -5.37
N GLN A 111 -2.97 -14.19 -6.15
CA GLN A 111 -3.03 -15.28 -7.13
C GLN A 111 -1.91 -15.17 -8.17
N HIS A 112 -1.61 -13.97 -8.67
CA HIS A 112 -0.49 -13.75 -9.58
C HIS A 112 0.87 -13.99 -8.89
N GLN A 113 0.99 -13.62 -7.62
CA GLN A 113 2.22 -13.75 -6.84
C GLN A 113 2.46 -15.16 -6.28
N MET A 114 1.49 -16.08 -6.35
CA MET A 114 1.61 -17.45 -5.82
C MET A 114 2.84 -18.21 -6.34
N VAL A 115 3.31 -17.89 -7.55
CA VAL A 115 4.53 -18.48 -8.14
C VAL A 115 5.77 -18.26 -7.26
N HIS A 116 5.81 -17.16 -6.52
CA HIS A 116 6.91 -16.83 -5.61
C HIS A 116 6.77 -17.44 -4.20
N TYR A 117 5.62 -18.06 -3.90
CA TYR A 117 5.29 -18.60 -2.58
C TYR A 117 4.81 -20.07 -2.69
N PRO A 118 5.69 -21.00 -3.08
CA PRO A 118 5.30 -22.40 -3.27
C PRO A 118 4.81 -23.02 -1.96
N GLY A 119 3.65 -23.66 -2.01
CA GLY A 119 3.05 -24.37 -0.87
C GLY A 119 2.17 -23.51 0.04
N LEU A 120 2.01 -22.20 -0.23
CA LEU A 120 1.06 -21.36 0.49
C LEU A 120 -0.28 -21.21 -0.27
N PRO A 121 -1.42 -21.31 0.42
CA PRO A 121 -2.72 -21.01 -0.17
C PRO A 121 -2.86 -19.50 -0.46
N ARG A 122 -3.67 -19.17 -1.47
CA ARG A 122 -3.90 -17.79 -1.95
C ARG A 122 -4.23 -16.81 -0.83
N GLY A 123 -5.13 -17.18 0.09
CA GLY A 123 -5.50 -16.33 1.22
C GLY A 123 -4.32 -15.96 2.12
N LEU A 124 -3.41 -16.90 2.42
CA LEU A 124 -2.20 -16.60 3.18
C LEU A 124 -1.21 -15.74 2.41
N VAL A 125 -1.11 -15.93 1.09
CA VAL A 125 -0.31 -15.02 0.24
C VAL A 125 -0.90 -13.60 0.29
N ALA A 126 -2.22 -13.43 0.23
CA ALA A 126 -2.86 -12.12 0.35
C ALA A 126 -2.54 -11.42 1.69
N VAL A 127 -2.60 -12.17 2.80
CA VAL A 127 -2.17 -11.69 4.12
C VAL A 127 -0.70 -11.21 4.07
N LEU A 128 0.21 -12.00 3.51
CA LEU A 128 1.62 -11.61 3.40
C LEU A 128 1.80 -10.33 2.58
N LEU A 129 1.10 -10.22 1.45
CA LEU A 129 1.15 -9.02 0.60
C LEU A 129 0.60 -7.79 1.32
N TYR A 130 -0.47 -7.95 2.11
CA TYR A 130 -1.04 -6.86 2.91
C TYR A 130 -0.01 -6.26 3.87
N TYR A 131 0.67 -7.09 4.68
CA TYR A 131 1.70 -6.59 5.59
C TYR A 131 2.98 -6.14 4.87
N ASP A 132 3.37 -6.78 3.76
CA ASP A 132 4.52 -6.34 2.97
C ASP A 132 4.29 -4.95 2.36
N GLY A 133 3.07 -4.67 1.89
CA GLY A 133 2.69 -3.34 1.40
C GLY A 133 2.76 -2.28 2.51
N ARG A 134 2.18 -2.56 3.68
CA ARG A 134 2.24 -1.67 4.85
C ARG A 134 3.68 -1.42 5.31
N LYS A 135 4.51 -2.47 5.34
CA LYS A 135 5.94 -2.37 5.64
C LYS A 135 6.67 -1.48 4.64
N ALA A 136 6.34 -1.58 3.34
CA ALA A 136 6.91 -0.72 2.31
C ALA A 136 6.58 0.76 2.53
N VAL A 137 5.35 1.09 2.92
CA VAL A 137 4.95 2.47 3.28
C VAL A 137 5.71 2.95 4.52
N ALA A 138 5.78 2.13 5.57
CA ALA A 138 6.51 2.48 6.80
C ALA A 138 8.01 2.72 6.54
N ASN A 139 8.65 1.85 5.75
CA ASN A 139 10.04 2.04 5.33
C ASN A 139 10.22 3.29 4.47
N SER A 140 9.28 3.57 3.56
CA SER A 140 9.32 4.79 2.74
C SER A 140 9.36 6.04 3.60
N ILE A 141 8.53 6.11 4.64
CA ILE A 141 8.51 7.24 5.58
C ILE A 141 9.82 7.34 6.34
N ARG A 142 10.28 6.22 6.92
CA ARG A 142 11.56 6.16 7.64
C ARG A 142 12.70 6.71 6.78
N ASP A 143 12.81 6.24 5.55
CA ASP A 143 13.93 6.60 4.67
C ASP A 143 13.83 8.06 4.22
N LEU A 144 12.62 8.57 3.94
CA LEU A 144 12.43 10.00 3.65
C LEU A 144 12.88 10.88 4.83
N PHE A 145 12.47 10.56 6.06
CA PHE A 145 12.88 11.31 7.24
C PHE A 145 14.39 11.21 7.54
N GLN A 146 15.04 10.10 7.18
CA GLN A 146 16.49 9.95 7.32
C GLN A 146 17.28 10.84 6.35
N ILE A 147 16.72 11.19 5.19
CA ILE A 147 17.38 12.06 4.19
C ILE A 147 17.18 13.54 4.49
N THR A 148 16.14 13.89 5.26
CA THR A 148 15.79 15.28 5.59
C THR A 148 16.96 16.04 6.23
N SER A 149 17.10 17.31 5.84
CA SER A 149 18.17 18.19 6.32
C SER A 149 18.17 18.32 7.84
N GLY A 150 19.34 18.19 8.47
CA GLY A 150 19.49 18.29 9.93
C GLY A 150 19.35 16.98 10.68
N VAL A 151 18.86 15.91 10.02
CA VAL A 151 18.81 14.53 10.55
C VAL A 151 19.73 13.57 9.78
N SER A 152 20.23 13.98 8.60
CA SER A 152 20.96 13.10 7.68
C SER A 152 22.14 12.36 8.32
N TRP A 153 21.97 11.05 8.46
CA TRP A 153 23.05 10.08 8.69
C TRP A 153 23.70 9.62 7.37
N VAL A 154 23.28 10.20 6.23
CA VAL A 154 23.80 9.89 4.89
C VAL A 154 24.67 11.05 4.39
N PRO A 155 26.00 10.97 4.57
CA PRO A 155 26.90 12.10 4.33
C PRO A 155 27.05 12.55 2.86
N GLU A 156 26.47 11.83 1.88
CA GLU A 156 26.75 12.04 0.44
C GLU A 156 25.51 12.24 -0.46
N SER A 157 24.33 12.55 0.09
CA SER A 157 23.14 12.78 -0.75
C SER A 157 23.21 14.13 -1.49
N PRO A 158 22.85 14.19 -2.80
CA PRO A 158 22.82 15.45 -3.55
C PRO A 158 21.88 16.48 -2.94
N LYS A 159 22.29 17.75 -2.93
CA LYS A 159 21.51 18.86 -2.34
C LYS A 159 20.09 18.95 -2.88
N LYS A 160 19.89 18.70 -4.18
CA LYS A 160 18.57 18.71 -4.84
C LYS A 160 17.63 17.65 -4.26
N LEU A 161 18.14 16.45 -3.99
CA LEU A 161 17.38 15.36 -3.36
C LEU A 161 17.00 15.73 -1.92
N VAL A 162 17.98 16.20 -1.13
CA VAL A 162 17.75 16.60 0.27
C VAL A 162 16.70 17.72 0.35
N GLN A 163 16.78 18.72 -0.53
CA GLN A 163 15.80 19.82 -0.58
C GLN A 163 14.39 19.32 -0.91
N LEU A 164 14.26 18.47 -1.93
CA LEU A 164 12.97 17.89 -2.32
C LEU A 164 12.33 17.09 -1.20
N VAL A 165 13.10 16.20 -0.57
CA VAL A 165 12.61 15.35 0.53
C VAL A 165 12.30 16.20 1.75
N SER A 166 13.15 17.18 2.09
CA SER A 166 12.91 18.05 3.25
C SER A 166 11.63 18.88 3.08
N LEU A 167 11.39 19.42 1.89
CA LEU A 167 10.13 20.13 1.58
C LEU A 167 8.92 19.20 1.71
N PHE A 168 9.03 17.98 1.16
CA PHE A 168 7.95 17.00 1.25
C PHE A 168 7.67 16.59 2.71
N SER A 169 8.70 16.27 3.48
CA SER A 169 8.59 15.92 4.91
C SER A 169 8.03 17.07 5.74
N GLN A 170 8.45 18.31 5.48
CA GLN A 170 7.92 19.49 6.16
C GLN A 170 6.42 19.64 5.89
N ASN A 171 6.00 19.53 4.62
CA ASN A 171 4.58 19.56 4.27
C ASN A 171 3.80 18.42 4.95
N LEU A 172 4.38 17.22 5.12
CA LEU A 172 3.70 16.14 5.85
C LEU A 172 3.56 16.43 7.34
N VAL A 173 4.57 17.03 7.97
CA VAL A 173 4.53 17.40 9.39
C VAL A 173 3.52 18.52 9.63
N GLU A 174 3.55 19.57 8.80
CA GLU A 174 2.73 20.77 8.99
C GLU A 174 1.28 20.59 8.50
N ASP A 175 1.06 20.03 7.30
CA ASP A 175 -0.29 19.94 6.71
C ASP A 175 -1.07 18.71 7.18
N SER A 176 -0.38 17.59 7.45
CA SER A 176 -1.03 16.28 7.60
C SER A 176 -0.94 15.67 9.01
N ASN A 177 -0.26 16.34 9.94
CA ASN A 177 -0.01 15.89 11.31
C ASN A 177 0.51 14.44 11.35
N ILE A 178 1.47 14.13 10.46
CA ILE A 178 1.95 12.76 10.30
C ILE A 178 2.55 12.17 11.58
N LEU A 179 3.14 13.02 12.44
CA LEU A 179 3.75 12.60 13.70
C LEU A 179 2.69 12.10 14.69
N ASP A 180 1.59 12.83 14.84
CA ASP A 180 0.47 12.41 15.70
C ASP A 180 -0.12 11.10 15.20
N ARG A 181 -0.27 10.94 13.88
CA ARG A 181 -0.75 9.68 13.29
C ARG A 181 0.19 8.50 13.56
N ILE A 182 1.51 8.72 13.52
CA ILE A 182 2.48 7.67 13.87
C ILE A 182 2.33 7.30 15.35
N ILE A 183 2.16 8.27 16.24
CA ILE A 183 1.95 8.03 17.66
C ILE A 183 0.64 7.26 17.90
N ASP A 184 -0.46 7.67 17.28
CA ASP A 184 -1.74 6.98 17.35
C ASP A 184 -1.62 5.53 16.88
N LEU A 185 -0.96 5.30 15.75
CA LEU A 185 -0.73 3.94 15.23
C LEU A 185 0.12 3.10 16.18
N LEU A 186 1.15 3.66 16.81
CA LEU A 186 1.96 2.94 17.79
C LEU A 186 1.17 2.61 19.06
N ASN A 187 0.21 3.46 19.45
CA ASN A 187 -0.68 3.20 20.57
C ASN A 187 -1.75 2.14 20.25
N GLU A 188 -2.23 2.11 19.00
CA GLU A 188 -3.21 1.13 18.52
C GLU A 188 -2.59 -0.23 18.21
N LEU A 189 -1.31 -0.26 17.81
CA LEU A 189 -0.59 -1.47 17.42
C LEU A 189 -0.47 -2.44 18.59
N ASP A 190 -1.21 -3.53 18.51
CA ASP A 190 -1.18 -4.61 19.48
C ASP A 190 -0.85 -5.93 18.77
N ILE A 191 0.40 -6.36 18.90
CA ILE A 191 0.91 -7.61 18.30
C ILE A 191 0.09 -8.82 18.79
N VAL A 192 -0.42 -8.78 20.03
CA VAL A 192 -1.19 -9.89 20.58
C VAL A 192 -2.52 -10.00 19.84
N LYS A 193 -3.22 -8.89 19.59
CA LYS A 193 -4.45 -8.88 18.79
C LYS A 193 -4.21 -9.37 17.37
N GLU A 194 -3.13 -8.92 16.75
CA GLU A 194 -2.76 -9.34 15.38
C GLU A 194 -2.50 -10.85 15.29
N VAL A 195 -1.85 -11.45 16.29
CA VAL A 195 -1.63 -12.91 16.34
C VAL A 195 -2.95 -13.67 16.51
N PHE A 196 -3.89 -13.14 17.30
CA PHE A 196 -5.22 -13.75 17.47
C PHE A 196 -6.06 -13.77 16.20
N ILE A 197 -5.77 -12.92 15.20
CA ILE A 197 -6.45 -12.99 13.90
C ILE A 197 -6.12 -14.31 13.16
N PHE A 198 -4.98 -14.93 13.46
CA PHE A 198 -4.50 -16.15 12.79
C PHE A 198 -4.78 -17.45 13.53
N ILE A 199 -5.36 -17.39 14.74
CA ILE A 199 -5.61 -18.54 15.63
C ILE A 199 -7.11 -18.75 15.77
#